data_AF-A0AAV0HMJ2-F1
#
_entry.id   AF-A0AAV0HMJ2-F1
#
_cell.length_a   1.000
_cell.length_b   1.000
_cell.length_c   1.000
_cell.angle_alpha   90.00
_cell.angle_beta   90.00
_cell.angle_gamma   90.00
#
_symmetry.space_group_name_H-M   'P 1'
#
loop_
_entity.id
_entity.type
_entity.pdbx_description
1 polymer ?
#
loop_
_entity_poly.entity_id
_entity_poly.type
_entity_poly.pdbx_seq_one_letter_code
_entity_poly.pdbx_strand_id
1 'polypeptide(L)'
;MHKCCRKLVCAPLIRSGNLVEGNPGATSGDETVPYNSLSLCKSWLGSKVNMTRAPQAEHDGSDVQVELNVDHLPEDDIIPNMTRSSRVKYITYYEDSESIPGKRTAVWELDKANHRNIVRSPVLMRELWLQMWHDIRPDTTSKFVTKAKRGPLRDDDCYWDYGKARCAWAEYCEYRYIFGDVHLGQSCRLKNSSAETLLNYL
;
A
#
# COMPACT_ATOMS: atom_id res chain seq x y z
N MET A 1 -11.14 -0.50 -2.42
CA MET A 1 -11.25 -0.39 -0.95
C MET A 1 -10.31 0.67 -0.42
N HIS A 2 -10.84 1.83 -0.08
CA HIS A 2 -10.16 2.68 0.87
C HIS A 2 -10.51 2.13 2.26
N LYS A 3 -9.54 1.56 3.00
CA LYS A 3 -9.75 1.03 4.36
C LYS A 3 -8.65 1.56 5.25
N CYS A 4 -9.01 2.46 6.16
CA CYS A 4 -8.07 3.05 7.09
C CYS A 4 -7.63 2.06 8.17
N CYS A 5 -6.35 1.70 8.16
CA CYS A 5 -5.69 1.04 9.28
C CYS A 5 -5.15 2.11 10.24
N ARG A 6 -5.87 2.40 11.33
CA ARG A 6 -5.27 3.14 12.45
C ARG A 6 -4.20 2.25 13.07
N LYS A 7 -3.09 2.84 13.49
CA LYS A 7 -1.79 2.21 13.84
C LYS A 7 -1.75 1.08 14.91
N LEU A 8 -2.88 0.45 15.26
CA LEU A 8 -2.96 -0.88 15.90
C LEU A 8 -4.37 -1.50 15.90
N VAL A 9 -5.34 -0.92 15.18
CA VAL A 9 -6.72 -1.43 15.13
C VAL A 9 -7.29 -1.20 13.73
N CYS A 10 -7.46 -2.28 12.97
CA CYS A 10 -8.47 -2.31 11.91
C CYS A 10 -9.80 -2.03 12.60
N ALA A 11 -10.31 -0.80 12.54
CA ALA A 11 -11.62 -0.51 13.10
C ALA A 11 -12.68 -0.83 12.04
N PRO A 12 -13.55 -1.83 12.25
CA PRO A 12 -14.79 -1.92 11.52
C PRO A 12 -15.84 -1.16 12.35
N LEU A 13 -16.00 0.15 12.17
CA LEU A 13 -17.04 0.92 12.88
C LEU A 13 -17.47 2.11 12.02
N ILE A 14 -18.71 2.56 11.93
CA ILE A 14 -20.07 2.06 12.19
C ILE A 14 -20.97 2.99 11.36
N ARG A 15 -22.15 2.50 10.98
CA ARG A 15 -23.27 3.18 10.33
C ARG A 15 -23.63 4.52 11.01
N SER A 16 -23.59 5.63 10.29
CA SER A 16 -24.50 6.77 10.54
C SER A 16 -24.70 7.53 9.24
N GLY A 17 -25.94 7.55 8.77
CA GLY A 17 -26.32 8.21 7.54
C GLY A 17 -26.48 9.70 7.77
N ASN A 18 -25.89 10.48 6.86
CA ASN A 18 -26.44 11.76 6.43
C ASN A 18 -26.25 11.81 4.91
N LEU A 19 -27.33 12.13 4.19
CA LEU A 19 -27.27 12.41 2.75
C LEU A 19 -26.41 13.65 2.56
N VAL A 20 -25.20 13.47 2.03
CA VAL A 20 -24.39 14.58 1.53
C VAL A 20 -24.62 14.62 0.03
N GLU A 21 -25.44 15.57 -0.41
CA GLU A 21 -25.57 15.92 -1.83
C GLU A 21 -24.22 16.45 -2.33
N GLY A 22 -23.58 15.68 -3.19
CA GLY A 22 -22.39 16.07 -3.91
C GLY A 22 -22.22 15.13 -5.10
N ASN A 23 -21.93 15.68 -6.28
CA ASN A 23 -21.61 14.89 -7.46
C ASN A 23 -20.43 13.97 -7.11
N PRO A 24 -20.60 12.63 -7.11
CA PRO A 24 -19.50 11.74 -6.83
C PRO A 24 -18.49 11.91 -7.96
N GLY A 25 -17.31 12.44 -7.64
CA GLY A 25 -16.18 12.41 -8.55
C GLY A 25 -15.85 10.97 -8.95
N ALA A 26 -14.86 10.79 -9.83
CA ALA A 26 -14.44 9.49 -10.37
C ALA A 26 -13.99 8.43 -9.32
N THR A 27 -13.99 8.77 -8.03
CA THR A 27 -13.76 7.89 -6.87
C THR A 27 -15.03 7.13 -6.51
N SER A 28 -15.21 5.98 -7.16
CA SER A 28 -16.26 5.02 -6.84
C SER A 28 -15.98 4.32 -5.50
N GLY A 29 -17.04 4.12 -4.70
CA GLY A 29 -17.00 3.35 -3.46
C GLY A 29 -16.60 1.87 -3.66
N ASP A 30 -16.72 1.04 -2.63
CA ASP A 30 -16.26 -0.36 -2.66
C ASP A 30 -17.32 -1.38 -3.14
N GLU A 31 -18.08 -1.00 -4.17
CA GLU A 31 -19.29 -1.68 -4.70
C GLU A 31 -20.47 -1.74 -3.70
N THR A 32 -20.22 -1.62 -2.40
CA THR A 32 -21.22 -1.77 -1.33
C THR A 32 -21.44 -0.48 -0.55
N VAL A 33 -20.36 0.26 -0.27
CA VAL A 33 -20.36 1.48 0.53
C VAL A 33 -19.82 2.64 -0.31
N PRO A 34 -20.46 3.83 -0.31
CA PRO A 34 -19.97 5.00 -1.03
C PRO A 34 -18.65 5.51 -0.45
N TYR A 35 -17.84 6.13 -1.31
CA TYR A 35 -16.52 6.65 -0.94
C TYR A 35 -16.58 7.64 0.23
N ASN A 36 -17.58 8.53 0.28
CA ASN A 36 -17.72 9.52 1.35
C ASN A 36 -17.78 8.90 2.75
N SER A 37 -18.36 7.70 2.90
CA SER A 37 -18.36 7.00 4.20
C SER A 37 -17.02 6.34 4.50
N LEU A 38 -16.29 5.93 3.47
CA LEU A 38 -14.97 5.29 3.59
C LEU A 38 -13.85 6.31 3.84
N SER A 39 -13.97 7.54 3.32
CA SER A 39 -12.98 8.60 3.52
C SER A 39 -13.03 9.23 4.91
N LEU A 40 -14.12 9.03 5.68
CA LEU A 40 -14.29 9.57 7.04
C LEU A 40 -13.13 9.25 7.98
N CYS A 41 -12.46 8.12 7.79
CA CYS A 41 -11.33 7.75 8.63
C CYS A 41 -10.05 8.58 8.39
N LYS A 42 -10.02 9.42 7.34
CA LYS A 42 -9.02 10.49 7.20
C LYS A 42 -9.14 11.56 8.29
N SER A 43 -10.30 11.72 8.93
CA SER A 43 -10.46 12.57 10.12
C SER A 43 -9.58 12.14 11.32
N TRP A 44 -9.00 10.93 11.29
CA TRP A 44 -8.03 10.49 12.29
C TRP A 44 -6.63 11.09 12.10
N LEU A 45 -6.35 11.60 10.91
CA LEU A 45 -5.11 12.30 10.57
C LEU A 45 -5.19 13.72 11.13
N GLY A 46 -4.08 14.29 11.60
CA GLY A 46 -4.07 15.68 12.00
C GLY A 46 -3.88 16.64 10.83
N SER A 47 -3.43 17.86 11.12
CA SER A 47 -3.48 19.00 10.18
C SER A 47 -2.43 18.95 9.07
N LYS A 48 -1.38 18.14 9.23
CA LYS A 48 -0.32 17.96 8.24
C LYS A 48 -0.12 16.49 7.96
N VAL A 49 -0.20 16.13 6.68
CA VAL A 49 -0.16 14.74 6.23
C VAL A 49 0.86 14.57 5.12
N ASN A 50 1.63 13.50 5.19
CA ASN A 50 2.49 13.04 4.11
C ASN A 50 1.75 12.00 3.28
N MET A 51 1.78 12.17 1.98
CA MET A 51 1.06 11.35 1.03
C MET A 51 2.04 10.60 0.15
N THR A 52 1.88 9.28 0.06
CA THR A 52 2.68 8.44 -0.82
C THR A 52 1.75 7.55 -1.64
N ARG A 53 1.91 7.53 -2.96
CA ARG A 53 1.19 6.61 -3.83
C ARG A 53 2.16 5.68 -4.53
N ALA A 54 1.87 4.39 -4.47
CA ALA A 54 2.66 3.35 -5.11
C ALA A 54 1.77 2.35 -5.84
N PRO A 55 2.27 1.69 -6.90
CA PRO A 55 1.60 0.54 -7.48
C PRO A 55 1.34 -0.55 -6.43
N GLN A 56 0.24 -1.30 -6.56
CA GLN A 56 -0.02 -2.45 -5.69
C GLN A 56 0.91 -3.63 -5.98
N ALA A 57 1.37 -3.76 -7.24
CA ALA A 57 2.39 -4.73 -7.62
C ALA A 57 3.77 -4.29 -7.11
N GLU A 58 4.74 -5.20 -7.18
CA GLU A 58 6.15 -4.94 -6.88
C GLU A 58 6.68 -3.79 -7.74
N HIS A 59 7.50 -2.93 -7.14
CA HIS A 59 8.02 -1.73 -7.81
C HIS A 59 9.38 -1.30 -7.24
N ASP A 60 10.14 -0.53 -8.02
CA ASP A 60 11.53 -0.14 -7.72
C ASP A 60 11.63 1.22 -7.07
N GLY A 61 10.51 1.95 -7.00
CA GLY A 61 10.45 3.31 -6.48
C GLY A 61 10.24 4.39 -7.54
N SER A 62 10.58 4.11 -8.80
CA SER A 62 10.43 5.07 -9.90
C SER A 62 8.97 5.42 -10.15
N ASP A 63 8.07 4.48 -9.90
CA ASP A 63 6.61 4.65 -10.02
C ASP A 63 5.95 5.21 -8.74
N VAL A 64 6.73 5.55 -7.72
CA VAL A 64 6.24 6.08 -6.45
C VAL A 64 6.11 7.59 -6.53
N GLN A 65 4.93 8.10 -6.21
CA GLN A 65 4.64 9.53 -6.15
C GLN A 65 4.55 9.94 -4.67
N VAL A 66 5.25 10.99 -4.29
CA VAL A 66 5.32 11.47 -2.90
C VAL A 66 4.99 12.95 -2.86
N GLU A 67 4.13 13.33 -1.93
CA GLU A 67 3.79 14.72 -1.61
C GLU A 67 3.87 14.88 -0.09
N LEU A 68 4.66 15.85 0.37
CA LEU A 68 4.96 16.05 1.79
C LEU A 68 4.29 17.30 2.31
N ASN A 69 3.92 17.31 3.59
CA ASN A 69 3.33 18.45 4.28
C ASN A 69 2.06 18.99 3.60
N VAL A 70 1.16 18.08 3.20
CA VAL A 70 -0.15 18.45 2.68
C VAL A 70 -1.02 18.92 3.84
N ASP A 71 -1.59 20.12 3.70
CA ASP A 71 -2.52 20.67 4.67
C ASP A 71 -3.85 19.90 4.63
N HIS A 72 -4.32 19.50 5.80
CA HIS A 72 -5.57 18.74 5.97
C HIS A 72 -6.47 19.46 6.96
N LEU A 73 -7.66 19.82 6.49
CA LEU A 73 -8.72 20.37 7.34
C LEU A 73 -9.58 19.20 7.84
N PRO A 74 -9.88 19.09 9.15
CA PRO A 74 -10.54 17.91 9.73
C PRO A 74 -11.89 17.50 9.13
N GLU A 75 -12.57 18.39 8.41
CA GLU A 75 -13.86 18.15 7.77
C GLU A 75 -13.78 17.99 6.25
N ASP A 76 -12.61 18.22 5.64
CA ASP A 76 -12.41 18.14 4.20
C ASP A 76 -11.68 16.86 3.80
N ASP A 77 -12.09 16.25 2.69
CA ASP A 77 -11.37 15.11 2.14
C ASP A 77 -10.04 15.53 1.51
N ILE A 78 -9.02 14.72 1.70
CA ILE A 78 -7.70 14.92 1.08
C ILE A 78 -7.72 14.26 -0.31
N ILE A 79 -7.80 15.10 -1.34
CA ILE A 79 -7.73 14.66 -2.73
C ILE A 79 -6.27 14.74 -3.22
N PRO A 80 -5.61 13.59 -3.47
CA PRO A 80 -4.24 13.55 -3.97
C PRO A 80 -4.11 14.19 -5.36
N ASN A 81 -3.24 15.19 -5.50
CA ASN A 81 -2.87 15.75 -6.81
C ASN A 81 -1.78 14.90 -7.49
N MET A 82 -2.09 13.63 -7.72
CA MET A 82 -1.14 12.63 -8.23
C MET A 82 -1.70 11.95 -9.48
N THR A 83 -0.84 11.75 -10.47
CA THR A 83 -1.19 11.15 -11.77
C THR A 83 -1.61 9.68 -11.59
N ARG A 84 -2.67 9.27 -12.29
CA ARG A 84 -3.21 7.91 -12.21
C ARG A 84 -3.40 7.28 -13.58
N SER A 85 -2.81 6.09 -13.77
CA SER A 85 -3.12 5.22 -14.89
C SER A 85 -4.34 4.35 -14.57
N SER A 86 -5.31 4.26 -15.49
CA SER A 86 -6.50 3.40 -15.32
C SER A 86 -6.19 1.90 -15.34
N ARG A 87 -5.03 1.52 -15.88
CA ARG A 87 -4.57 0.12 -16.02
C ARG A 87 -3.87 -0.42 -14.79
N VAL A 88 -3.36 0.48 -13.93
CA VAL A 88 -2.59 0.11 -12.74
C VAL A 88 -3.45 0.32 -11.50
N LYS A 89 -3.40 -0.63 -10.58
CA LYS A 89 -4.01 -0.50 -9.26
C LYS A 89 -2.98 0.11 -8.33
N TYR A 90 -3.36 1.16 -7.63
CA TYR A 90 -2.47 1.83 -6.68
C TYR A 90 -2.90 1.58 -5.24
N ILE A 91 -1.95 1.80 -4.34
CA ILE A 91 -2.18 2.03 -2.93
C ILE A 91 -1.69 3.44 -2.59
N THR A 92 -2.53 4.22 -1.91
CA THR A 92 -2.17 5.55 -1.40
C THR A 92 -2.08 5.49 0.12
N TYR A 93 -0.98 5.98 0.66
CA TYR A 93 -0.70 6.07 2.09
C TYR A 93 -0.81 7.53 2.50
N TYR A 94 -1.53 7.77 3.58
CA TYR A 94 -1.64 9.05 4.25
C TYR A 94 -1.05 8.86 5.64
N GLU A 95 0.01 9.57 5.96
CA GLU A 95 0.79 9.37 7.17
C GLU A 95 0.96 10.68 7.93
N ASP A 96 0.72 10.65 9.22
CA ASP A 96 0.88 11.79 10.12
C ASP A 96 1.67 11.36 11.37
N SER A 97 2.80 12.03 11.60
CA SER A 97 3.65 11.87 12.78
C SER A 97 3.92 13.15 13.55
N GLU A 98 3.61 14.30 12.99
CA GLU A 98 4.08 15.58 13.50
C GLU A 98 2.95 16.42 14.09
N SER A 99 1.73 16.28 13.56
CA SER A 99 0.64 17.17 13.95
C SER A 99 -0.03 16.77 15.27
N ILE A 100 0.09 15.51 15.70
CA ILE A 100 -0.43 15.03 16.99
C ILE A 100 0.74 14.57 17.90
N PRO A 101 1.05 15.32 18.97
CA PRO A 101 2.13 14.95 19.89
C PRO A 101 1.94 13.55 20.47
N GLY A 102 2.97 12.69 20.34
CA GLY A 102 2.98 11.34 20.91
C GLY A 102 2.06 10.33 20.23
N LYS A 103 1.32 10.71 19.17
CA LYS A 103 0.49 9.79 18.38
C LYS A 103 0.98 9.78 16.94
N ARG A 104 0.97 8.59 16.34
CA ARG A 104 1.24 8.42 14.91
C ARG A 104 0.01 7.79 14.30
N THR A 105 -0.49 8.39 13.23
CA THR A 105 -1.67 7.89 12.53
C THR A 105 -1.32 7.66 11.07
N ALA A 106 -1.92 6.64 10.50
CA ALA A 106 -1.79 6.35 9.09
C ALA A 106 -3.15 5.87 8.58
N VAL A 107 -3.41 6.11 7.31
CA VAL A 107 -4.62 5.74 6.59
C VAL A 107 -4.20 5.23 5.23
N TRP A 108 -4.68 4.03 4.87
CA TRP A 108 -4.29 3.37 3.62
C TRP A 108 -5.48 3.21 2.69
N GLU A 109 -5.21 3.41 1.42
CA GLU A 109 -6.20 3.50 0.38
C GLU A 109 -5.87 2.54 -0.76
N LEU A 110 -6.60 1.44 -0.89
CA LEU A 110 -6.32 0.36 -1.85
C LEU A 110 -7.33 0.36 -3.00
N ASP A 111 -6.85 0.57 -4.22
CA ASP A 111 -7.67 0.45 -5.43
C ASP A 111 -8.29 -0.95 -5.60
N LYS A 112 -9.58 -0.99 -5.95
CA LYS A 112 -10.30 -2.19 -6.43
C LYS A 112 -10.19 -3.44 -5.54
N ALA A 113 -9.93 -3.28 -4.25
CA ALA A 113 -10.06 -4.38 -3.29
C ALA A 113 -11.52 -4.51 -2.82
N ASN A 114 -12.03 -5.75 -2.75
CA ASN A 114 -13.40 -6.07 -2.32
C ASN A 114 -13.50 -6.23 -0.80
N HIS A 115 -14.46 -5.56 -0.16
CA HIS A 115 -14.55 -5.46 1.30
C HIS A 115 -14.62 -6.80 2.04
N ARG A 116 -15.30 -7.80 1.45
CA ARG A 116 -15.52 -9.12 2.05
C ARG A 116 -14.25 -9.96 2.04
N ASN A 117 -13.37 -9.70 1.09
CA ASN A 117 -12.15 -10.48 0.85
C ASN A 117 -10.89 -9.70 1.21
N ILE A 118 -10.96 -8.64 2.03
CA ILE A 118 -9.76 -7.83 2.30
C ILE A 118 -8.65 -8.64 2.95
N VAL A 119 -8.99 -9.49 3.92
CA VAL A 119 -8.00 -10.32 4.63
C VAL A 119 -7.39 -11.41 3.74
N ARG A 120 -8.01 -11.66 2.58
CA ARG A 120 -7.47 -12.53 1.53
C ARG A 120 -6.67 -11.76 0.47
N SER A 121 -6.61 -10.43 0.57
CA SER A 121 -5.82 -9.61 -0.34
C SER A 121 -4.33 -9.81 -0.04
N PRO A 122 -3.54 -10.39 -0.96
CA PRO A 122 -2.11 -10.59 -0.75
C PRO A 122 -1.39 -9.24 -0.58
N VAL A 123 -1.85 -8.20 -1.29
CA VAL A 123 -1.33 -6.84 -1.20
C VAL A 123 -1.50 -6.31 0.23
N LEU A 124 -2.73 -6.32 0.78
CA LEU A 124 -2.93 -5.84 2.15
C LEU A 124 -2.06 -6.61 3.15
N MET A 125 -2.07 -7.95 3.05
CA MET A 125 -1.35 -8.79 4.00
C MET A 125 0.16 -8.53 3.95
N ARG A 126 0.73 -8.30 2.76
CA ARG A 126 2.13 -7.88 2.59
C ARG A 126 2.39 -6.54 3.28
N GLU A 127 1.54 -5.55 3.04
CA GLU A 127 1.67 -4.21 3.63
C GLU A 127 1.60 -4.22 5.16
N LEU A 128 0.59 -4.90 5.68
CA LEU A 128 0.36 -5.05 7.11
C LEU A 128 1.52 -5.78 7.77
N TRP A 129 1.97 -6.88 7.15
CA TRP A 129 3.08 -7.67 7.68
C TRP A 129 4.39 -6.87 7.70
N LEU A 130 4.72 -6.11 6.66
CA LEU A 130 5.90 -5.24 6.63
C LEU A 130 5.82 -4.14 7.70
N GLN A 131 4.63 -3.57 7.92
CA GLN A 131 4.42 -2.57 8.96
C GLN A 131 4.61 -3.16 10.36
N MET A 132 4.01 -4.32 10.63
CA MET A 132 4.17 -5.02 11.92
C MET A 132 5.62 -5.40 12.17
N TRP A 133 6.31 -5.91 11.15
CA TRP A 133 7.72 -6.29 11.23
C TRP A 133 8.60 -5.10 11.64
N HIS A 134 8.35 -3.93 11.06
CA HIS A 134 9.05 -2.70 11.40
C HIS A 134 8.71 -2.23 12.83
N ASP A 135 7.42 -2.20 13.21
CA ASP A 135 6.99 -1.67 14.52
C ASP A 135 7.45 -2.55 15.71
N ILE A 136 7.72 -3.84 15.50
CA ILE A 136 8.21 -4.76 16.55
C ILE A 136 9.70 -4.50 16.89
N ARG A 137 10.47 -3.90 16.00
CA ARG A 137 11.92 -3.75 16.18
C ARG A 137 12.27 -2.41 16.86
N PRO A 138 12.96 -2.44 18.02
CA PRO A 138 13.26 -1.23 18.79
C PRO A 138 14.39 -0.37 18.19
N ASP A 139 15.15 -0.89 17.22
CA ASP A 139 16.35 -0.29 16.61
C ASP A 139 16.10 0.37 15.25
N THR A 140 14.88 0.33 14.71
CA THR A 140 14.56 0.92 13.41
C THR A 140 14.76 2.44 13.41
N THR A 141 15.62 2.92 12.53
CA THR A 141 15.98 4.34 12.39
C THR A 141 14.92 5.11 11.59
N SER A 142 14.20 4.42 10.70
CA SER A 142 13.12 5.01 9.93
C SER A 142 11.87 5.18 10.82
N LYS A 143 11.27 6.37 10.86
CA LYS A 143 10.05 6.61 11.65
C LYS A 143 8.79 6.00 10.99
N PHE A 144 8.90 5.67 9.71
CA PHE A 144 7.91 5.01 8.85
C PHE A 144 8.61 4.15 7.80
N VAL A 145 8.03 2.98 7.49
CA VAL A 145 8.51 2.10 6.42
C VAL A 145 8.64 2.91 5.13
N THR A 146 9.88 3.10 4.67
CA THR A 146 10.13 3.78 3.40
C THR A 146 9.49 2.94 2.29
N LYS A 147 8.42 3.48 1.70
CA LYS A 147 7.69 2.81 0.61
C LYS A 147 8.46 2.92 -0.71
N ALA A 148 9.69 3.45 -0.69
CA ALA A 148 10.46 3.82 -1.87
C ALA A 148 10.98 2.62 -2.67
N LYS A 149 11.09 1.41 -2.09
CA LYS A 149 11.50 0.22 -2.85
C LYS A 149 10.75 -0.99 -2.30
N ARG A 150 9.83 -1.57 -3.06
CA ARG A 150 9.08 -2.79 -2.69
C ARG A 150 9.39 -3.85 -3.73
N GLY A 151 10.59 -4.39 -3.60
CA GLY A 151 11.01 -5.53 -4.39
C GLY A 151 10.21 -6.79 -4.04
N PRO A 152 10.30 -7.83 -4.87
CA PRO A 152 9.66 -9.11 -4.61
C PRO A 152 10.18 -9.71 -3.30
N LEU A 153 9.27 -10.22 -2.47
CA LEU A 153 9.57 -10.83 -1.15
C LEU A 153 9.34 -12.33 -1.15
N ARG A 154 8.61 -12.85 -2.14
CA ARG A 154 8.36 -14.27 -2.37
C ARG A 154 8.73 -14.64 -3.80
N ASP A 155 8.94 -15.94 -4.03
CA ASP A 155 9.12 -16.47 -5.39
C ASP A 155 7.90 -16.16 -6.28
N ASP A 156 6.70 -16.16 -5.72
CA ASP A 156 5.46 -15.82 -6.43
C ASP A 156 5.43 -14.37 -6.95
N ASP A 157 6.22 -13.48 -6.35
CA ASP A 157 6.31 -12.06 -6.75
C ASP A 157 7.29 -11.89 -7.95
N CYS A 158 8.13 -12.90 -8.21
CA CYS A 158 9.01 -12.93 -9.36
C CYS A 158 8.26 -13.42 -10.60
N TYR A 159 8.31 -12.67 -11.70
CA TYR A 159 7.69 -13.06 -12.97
C TYR A 159 8.65 -12.94 -14.16
N TRP A 160 8.33 -13.67 -15.22
CA TRP A 160 9.08 -13.64 -16.47
C TRP A 160 8.62 -12.48 -17.35
N ASP A 161 9.53 -11.58 -17.71
CA ASP A 161 9.31 -10.54 -18.71
C ASP A 161 9.58 -11.12 -20.10
N TYR A 162 8.51 -11.46 -20.83
CA TYR A 162 8.59 -12.01 -22.19
C TYR A 162 9.24 -11.05 -23.19
N GLY A 163 9.09 -9.73 -23.01
CA GLY A 163 9.67 -8.75 -23.91
C GLY A 163 11.20 -8.67 -23.79
N LYS A 164 11.73 -8.96 -22.59
CA LYS A 164 13.17 -8.95 -22.32
C LYS A 164 13.80 -10.33 -22.21
N ALA A 165 13.01 -11.39 -22.37
CA ALA A 165 13.42 -12.79 -22.23
C ALA A 165 14.23 -13.06 -20.94
N ARG A 166 13.81 -12.47 -19.81
CA ARG A 166 14.44 -12.63 -18.49
C ARG A 166 13.42 -12.42 -17.37
N CYS A 167 13.75 -12.82 -16.15
CA CYS A 167 12.95 -12.42 -14.98
C CYS A 167 12.92 -10.89 -14.88
N ALA A 168 11.75 -10.32 -14.64
CA ALA A 168 11.51 -8.87 -14.70
C ALA A 168 12.43 -8.10 -13.74
N TRP A 169 12.61 -8.66 -12.54
CA TRP A 169 13.41 -8.10 -11.47
C TRP A 169 14.81 -8.71 -11.42
N ALA A 170 15.66 -8.40 -12.38
CA ALA A 170 17.00 -9.02 -12.48
C ALA A 170 17.90 -8.79 -11.24
N GLU A 171 17.67 -7.74 -10.44
CA GLU A 171 18.40 -7.52 -9.18
C GLU A 171 17.99 -8.50 -8.08
N TYR A 172 16.70 -8.86 -8.02
CA TYR A 172 16.12 -9.63 -6.91
C TYR A 172 15.84 -11.08 -7.27
N CYS A 173 15.46 -11.33 -8.51
CA CYS A 173 15.04 -12.61 -9.03
C CYS A 173 16.09 -13.15 -10.02
N GLU A 174 16.25 -14.46 -9.99
CA GLU A 174 17.02 -15.23 -10.95
C GLU A 174 16.16 -16.30 -11.61
N TYR A 175 16.56 -16.71 -12.81
CA TYR A 175 15.98 -17.88 -13.43
C TYR A 175 16.67 -19.12 -12.87
N ARG A 176 15.92 -19.92 -12.13
CA ARG A 176 16.37 -21.17 -11.53
C ARG A 176 15.29 -22.22 -11.75
N TYR A 177 15.47 -23.09 -12.73
CA TYR A 177 14.53 -24.17 -13.03
C TYR A 177 14.58 -25.25 -11.93
N ILE A 178 13.40 -25.69 -11.49
CA ILE A 178 13.22 -26.86 -10.64
C ILE A 178 12.33 -27.85 -11.38
N PHE A 179 12.65 -29.15 -11.29
CA PHE A 179 11.84 -30.19 -11.91
C PHE A 179 10.39 -30.10 -11.43
N GLY A 180 9.46 -29.92 -12.38
CA GLY A 180 8.05 -29.65 -12.11
C GLY A 180 7.59 -28.25 -12.51
N ASP A 181 8.52 -27.34 -12.84
CA ASP A 181 8.18 -26.06 -13.46
C ASP A 181 7.63 -26.29 -14.88
N VAL A 182 6.41 -25.82 -15.11
CA VAL A 182 5.67 -25.92 -16.38
C VAL A 182 5.78 -24.63 -17.20
N HIS A 183 5.96 -23.47 -16.55
CA HIS A 183 6.12 -22.19 -17.24
C HIS A 183 7.33 -21.38 -16.74
N LEU A 184 7.88 -20.53 -17.61
CA LEU A 184 9.09 -19.72 -17.35
C LEU A 184 8.97 -18.86 -16.08
N GLY A 185 7.76 -18.39 -15.77
CA GLY A 185 7.48 -17.65 -14.54
C GLY A 185 7.73 -18.47 -13.26
N GLN A 186 7.42 -19.78 -13.23
CA GLN A 186 7.68 -20.63 -12.04
C GLN A 186 9.17 -20.79 -11.79
N SER A 187 9.95 -20.73 -12.86
CA SER A 187 11.40 -20.77 -12.78
C SER A 187 12.03 -19.44 -12.36
N CYS A 188 11.26 -18.34 -12.30
CA CYS A 188 11.75 -17.10 -11.69
C CYS A 188 11.60 -17.16 -10.17
N ARG A 189 12.73 -17.12 -9.45
CA ARG A 189 12.78 -17.26 -7.99
C ARG A 189 13.68 -16.20 -7.39
N LEU A 190 13.55 -15.94 -6.10
CA LEU A 190 14.41 -14.98 -5.40
C LEU A 190 15.85 -15.50 -5.28
N LYS A 191 16.80 -14.59 -5.47
CA LYS A 191 18.25 -14.83 -5.34
C LYS A 191 18.65 -15.10 -3.88
N ASN A 192 18.21 -14.22 -2.97
CA ASN A 192 18.51 -14.32 -1.55
C ASN A 192 17.28 -14.77 -0.76
N SER A 193 17.52 -15.40 0.40
CA SER A 193 16.43 -15.73 1.31
C SER A 193 15.68 -14.46 1.74
N SER A 194 14.38 -14.58 1.97
CA SER A 194 13.53 -13.48 2.41
C SER A 194 14.12 -12.76 3.63
N ALA A 195 14.74 -13.47 4.57
CA ALA A 195 15.31 -12.91 5.80
C ALA A 195 16.37 -11.80 5.56
N GLU A 196 17.29 -11.97 4.62
CA GLU A 196 18.29 -10.93 4.29
C GLU A 196 17.65 -9.74 3.57
N THR A 197 16.68 -10.01 2.70
CA THR A 197 15.97 -8.96 1.96
C THR A 197 15.10 -8.12 2.89
N LEU A 198 14.57 -8.72 3.96
CA LEU A 198 13.77 -8.06 4.99
C LEU A 198 14.57 -7.13 5.91
N LEU A 199 15.88 -7.33 6.02
CA LEU A 199 16.75 -6.39 6.74
C LEU A 199 16.84 -5.03 6.04
N ASN A 200 16.67 -4.98 4.71
CA ASN A 200 16.66 -3.73 3.95
C ASN A 200 15.40 -2.86 4.21
N TYR A 201 14.42 -3.39 4.93
CA TYR A 201 13.15 -2.71 5.24
C TYR A 201 13.04 -2.22 6.69
N LEU A 202 14.15 -2.24 7.43
CA LEU A 202 14.30 -1.73 8.80
C LEU A 202 15.07 -0.41 8.80
#